data_AF-A0A7S2AZK9-F1
#
_entry.id   AF-A0A7S2AZK9-F1
#
_cell.length_a   1.000
_cell.length_b   1.000
_cell.length_c   1.000
_cell.angle_alpha   90.00
_cell.angle_beta   90.00
_cell.angle_gamma   90.00
#
_symmetry.space_group_name_H-M   'P 1'
#
loop_
_entity.id
_entity.type
_entity.pdbx_description
1 polymer ?
#
loop_
_entity_poly.entity_id
_entity_poly.type
_entity_poly.pdbx_seq_one_letter_code
_entity_poly.pdbx_strand_id
1 'polypeptide(L)'
;VVRERCVLSCRPEVVAGTHGRAFVLHLSTTAGTYVKELVHGDLGRTVPSICSLLGRGCWCLQLDVTCVDMPFDGTDDETHDGVPGNFVVDIDDDGGGGVGDDSDNDKA
;
A
#
# COMPACT_ATOMS: atom_id res chain seq x y z
N VAL A 1 -3.11 -2.48 21.34
CA VAL A 1 -2.63 -1.08 21.31
C VAL A 1 -2.56 -0.67 19.86
N VAL A 2 -3.18 0.46 19.51
CA VAL A 2 -3.11 1.02 18.15
C VAL A 2 -1.88 1.94 18.07
N ARG A 3 -1.15 1.88 16.96
CA ARG A 3 0.03 2.71 16.71
C ARG A 3 -0.17 3.51 15.44
N GLU A 4 0.05 4.81 15.53
CA GLU A 4 0.03 5.69 14.35
C GLU A 4 1.34 5.54 13.56
N ARG A 5 1.22 5.52 12.24
CA ARG A 5 2.33 5.46 11.28
C ARG A 5 2.01 6.40 10.13
N CYS A 6 3.04 6.98 9.52
CA CYS A 6 2.88 7.90 8.41
C CYS A 6 3.53 7.34 7.14
N VAL A 7 2.78 7.38 6.05
CA VAL A 7 3.31 7.22 4.69
C VAL A 7 3.77 8.59 4.22
N LEU A 8 5.07 8.74 4.01
CA LEU A 8 5.70 10.01 3.63
C LEU A 8 5.51 10.31 2.14
N SER A 9 5.65 9.28 1.30
CA SER A 9 5.38 9.37 -0.13
C SER A 9 4.86 8.03 -0.65
N CYS A 10 4.00 8.10 -1.65
CA CYS A 10 3.34 6.94 -2.25
C CYS A 10 3.11 7.24 -3.74
N ARG A 11 3.73 6.46 -4.62
CA ARG A 11 3.57 6.61 -6.07
C ARG A 11 3.39 5.23 -6.73
N PRO A 12 2.25 4.97 -7.38
CA PRO A 12 2.05 3.73 -8.13
C PRO A 12 2.58 3.84 -9.57
N GLU A 13 3.09 2.73 -10.10
CA GLU A 13 3.41 2.52 -11.51
C GLU A 13 2.76 1.22 -11.99
N VAL A 14 1.80 1.30 -12.91
CA VAL A 14 1.08 0.12 -13.41
C VAL A 14 2.01 -0.77 -14.23
N VAL A 15 1.99 -2.08 -13.96
CA VAL A 15 2.77 -3.05 -14.71
C VAL A 15 2.08 -3.35 -16.04
N ALA A 16 2.78 -3.11 -17.15
CA ALA A 16 2.27 -3.37 -18.49
C ALA A 16 1.91 -4.85 -18.68
N GLY A 17 0.85 -5.12 -19.46
CA GLY A 17 0.37 -6.48 -19.72
C GLY A 17 -0.48 -7.10 -18.60
N THR A 18 -0.71 -6.41 -17.48
CA THR A 18 -1.54 -6.92 -16.36
C THR A 18 -2.98 -6.41 -16.38
N HIS A 19 -3.33 -5.56 -17.35
CA HIS A 19 -4.63 -4.88 -17.43
C HIS A 19 -4.96 -4.03 -16.19
N GLY A 20 -3.94 -3.44 -15.56
CA GLY A 20 -4.11 -2.60 -14.37
C GLY A 20 -4.26 -3.40 -13.06
N ARG A 21 -4.07 -4.72 -13.09
CA ARG A 21 -4.17 -5.57 -11.90
C ARG A 21 -2.91 -5.60 -11.05
N ALA A 22 -1.74 -5.28 -11.61
CA ALA A 22 -0.54 -5.15 -10.82
C ALA A 22 0.11 -3.77 -10.98
N PHE A 23 0.69 -3.26 -9.90
CA PHE A 23 1.45 -2.02 -9.91
C PHE A 23 2.65 -2.13 -8.96
N VAL A 24 3.72 -1.41 -9.31
CA VAL A 24 4.82 -1.15 -8.39
C VAL A 24 4.45 0.08 -7.56
N LEU A 25 4.43 -0.07 -6.24
CA LEU A 25 4.23 1.01 -5.29
C LEU A 25 5.59 1.49 -4.79
N HIS A 26 5.97 2.70 -5.21
CA HIS A 26 7.10 3.41 -4.65
C HIS A 26 6.67 4.07 -3.35
N LEU A 27 7.22 3.63 -2.24
CA LEU A 27 6.72 3.99 -0.91
C LEU A 27 7.86 4.41 0.01
N SER A 28 7.67 5.55 0.69
CA SER A 28 8.48 5.98 1.83
C SER A 28 7.58 6.09 3.05
N THR A 29 8.05 5.62 4.21
CA THR A 29 7.24 5.56 5.44
C THR A 29 8.09 5.88 6.66
N THR A 30 7.43 6.27 7.76
CA THR A 30 8.07 6.35 9.07
C THR A 30 8.53 4.98 9.55
N ALA A 31 9.56 4.95 10.40
CA ALA A 31 10.11 3.72 10.97
C ALA A 31 9.05 2.83 11.66
N GLY A 32 9.21 1.52 11.50
CA GLY A 32 8.33 0.52 12.12
C GLY A 32 6.94 0.43 11.49
N THR A 33 6.77 0.85 10.24
CA THR A 33 5.57 0.60 9.43
C THR A 33 5.59 -0.83 8.88
N TYR A 34 4.48 -1.54 9.01
CA TYR A 34 4.34 -2.91 8.51
C TYR A 34 3.78 -2.86 7.08
N VAL A 35 4.67 -2.78 6.08
CA VAL A 35 4.27 -2.55 4.67
C VAL A 35 3.29 -3.59 4.14
N LYS A 36 3.46 -4.87 4.50
CA LYS A 36 2.52 -5.92 4.09
C LYS A 36 1.10 -5.65 4.61
N GLU A 37 0.98 -5.27 5.87
CA GLU A 37 -0.29 -4.95 6.51
C GLU A 37 -0.92 -3.67 5.92
N LEU A 38 -0.10 -2.68 5.54
CA LEU A 38 -0.55 -1.51 4.80
C LEU A 38 -1.17 -1.90 3.45
N VAL A 39 -0.68 -2.96 2.79
CA VAL A 39 -1.25 -3.44 1.51
C VAL A 39 -2.59 -4.14 1.74
N HIS A 40 -2.62 -5.23 2.52
CA HIS A 40 -3.80 -6.11 2.62
C HIS A 40 -4.76 -5.75 3.78
N GLY A 41 -4.42 -4.77 4.62
CA GLY A 41 -5.27 -4.24 5.68
C GLY A 41 -5.36 -5.08 6.97
N ASP A 42 -4.61 -6.17 7.05
CA ASP A 42 -4.53 -7.03 8.25
C ASP A 42 -5.89 -7.33 8.91
N LEU A 43 -6.84 -7.82 8.09
CA LEU A 43 -8.23 -8.11 8.50
C LEU A 43 -8.95 -6.88 9.11
N GLY A 44 -8.66 -5.69 8.60
CA GLY A 44 -9.24 -4.42 9.05
C GLY A 44 -8.54 -3.79 10.25
N ARG A 45 -7.41 -4.33 10.71
CA ARG A 45 -6.63 -3.73 11.82
C ARG A 45 -5.77 -2.55 11.39
N THR A 46 -5.43 -2.45 10.10
CA THR A 46 -4.63 -1.35 9.54
C THR A 46 -5.50 -0.46 8.66
N VAL A 47 -5.65 0.81 9.04
CA VAL A 47 -6.56 1.77 8.40
C VAL A 47 -5.91 3.16 8.27
N PRO A 48 -5.92 3.81 7.08
CA PRO A 48 -6.30 3.20 5.80
C PRO A 48 -5.25 2.19 5.33
N SER A 49 -5.70 1.18 4.58
CA SER A 49 -4.86 0.25 3.82
C SER A 49 -5.09 0.40 2.31
N ILE A 50 -4.16 -0.06 1.47
CA ILE A 50 -4.30 -0.02 0.01
C ILE A 50 -5.55 -0.76 -0.46
N CYS A 51 -5.82 -1.95 0.10
CA CYS A 51 -7.05 -2.70 -0.22
C CYS A 51 -8.32 -1.89 0.11
N SER A 52 -8.35 -1.20 1.26
CA SER A 52 -9.49 -0.37 1.67
C SER A 52 -9.64 0.88 0.80
N LEU A 53 -8.54 1.45 0.32
CA LEU A 53 -8.53 2.62 -0.56
C LEU A 53 -9.00 2.28 -1.97
N LEU A 54 -8.66 1.08 -2.47
CA LEU A 54 -9.06 0.61 -3.80
C LEU A 54 -10.41 -0.11 -3.81
N GLY A 55 -10.95 -0.46 -2.63
CA GLY A 55 -12.17 -1.27 -2.49
C GLY A 55 -12.02 -2.68 -3.05
N ARG A 56 -10.80 -3.22 -3.07
CA ARG A 56 -10.45 -4.52 -3.67
C ARG A 56 -9.45 -5.28 -2.82
N GLY A 57 -9.41 -6.61 -2.94
CA GLY A 57 -8.34 -7.41 -2.38
C GLY A 57 -6.99 -6.97 -2.96
N CYS A 58 -5.96 -6.86 -2.11
CA CYS A 58 -4.61 -6.53 -2.53
C CYS A 58 -3.62 -7.41 -1.78
N TRP A 59 -2.62 -7.93 -2.50
CA TRP A 59 -1.57 -8.76 -1.96
C TRP A 59 -0.19 -8.22 -2.34
N CYS A 60 0.78 -8.36 -1.43
CA CYS A 60 2.17 -8.00 -1.68
C CYS A 60 2.89 -9.21 -2.28
N LEU A 61 3.18 -9.18 -3.58
CA LEU A 61 3.90 -10.25 -4.27
C LEU A 61 5.40 -10.20 -3.96
N GLN A 62 5.97 -8.99 -3.94
CA GLN A 62 7.40 -8.77 -3.70
C GLN A 62 7.60 -7.52 -2.85
N LEU A 63 8.55 -7.61 -1.91
CA LEU A 63 8.88 -6.53 -0.99
C LEU A 63 10.39 -6.29 -0.96
N ASP A 64 10.86 -5.17 -1.54
CA ASP A 64 12.28 -4.78 -1.53
C ASP A 64 12.51 -3.48 -0.76
N VAL A 65 13.40 -3.52 0.24
CA VAL A 65 13.85 -2.30 0.94
C VAL A 65 15.01 -1.70 0.14
N THR A 66 14.76 -0.56 -0.52
CA THR A 66 15.75 0.10 -1.39
C THR A 66 16.61 1.13 -0.66
N CYS A 67 16.09 1.71 0.42
CA CYS A 67 16.77 2.75 1.20
C CYS A 67 16.34 2.68 2.68
N VAL A 68 17.26 3.00 3.57
CA VAL A 68 16.98 3.19 5.00
C VAL A 68 17.59 4.52 5.40
N ASP A 69 16.74 5.51 5.63
CA ASP A 69 17.15 6.85 6.06
C ASP A 69 17.55 6.81 7.54
N MET A 70 18.85 6.80 7.80
CA MET A 70 19.41 6.95 9.14
C MET A 70 20.51 8.02 9.12
N PRO A 71 20.48 8.99 10.06
CA PRO A 71 21.62 9.87 10.24
C PRO A 71 22.81 9.04 10.74
N PHE A 72 23.91 9.07 10.00
CA PHE A 72 25.17 8.46 10.41
C PHE A 72 25.87 9.37 11.44
N ASP A 73 26.45 8.78 12.48
CA ASP A 73 27.08 9.49 13.59
C ASP A 73 28.51 9.94 13.25
N GLY A 74 28.69 10.86 12.29
CA GLY A 74 29.83 11.77 12.43
C GLY A 74 30.38 12.56 11.26
N THR A 75 30.23 12.16 9.99
CA THR A 75 30.81 12.94 8.88
C THR A 75 30.09 12.64 7.57
N ASP A 76 29.26 13.60 7.14
CA ASP A 76 29.31 14.25 5.81
C ASP A 76 27.92 14.70 5.34
N ASP A 77 27.91 15.96 4.92
CA ASP A 77 26.81 16.86 4.54
C ASP A 77 26.18 16.50 3.18
N GLU A 78 25.81 15.23 2.95
CA GLU A 78 25.03 14.86 1.76
C GLU A 78 23.60 14.49 2.17
N THR A 79 22.67 15.41 1.90
CA THR A 79 21.23 15.13 1.82
C THR A 79 21.02 13.99 0.82
N HIS A 80 20.92 12.76 1.32
CA HIS A 80 20.41 11.65 0.53
C HIS A 80 18.94 11.94 0.25
N ASP A 81 18.64 12.31 -0.99
CA ASP A 81 17.30 12.31 -1.57
C ASP A 81 16.84 10.86 -1.73
N GLY A 82 16.58 10.21 -0.58
CA GLY A 82 16.29 8.79 -0.47
C GLY A 82 15.35 8.30 -1.57
N VAL A 83 15.88 7.45 -2.44
CA VAL A 83 15.10 6.79 -3.48
C VAL A 83 14.03 5.95 -2.77
N PRO A 84 12.73 6.14 -3.06
CA PRO A 84 11.67 5.40 -2.37
C PRO A 84 11.80 3.88 -2.56
N GLY A 85 11.32 3.11 -1.57
CA GLY A 85 11.18 1.65 -1.63
C GLY A 85 10.34 1.22 -2.82
N ASN A 86 10.75 0.21 -3.58
CA ASN A 86 9.96 -0.35 -4.67
C ASN A 86 9.24 -1.62 -4.19
N PHE A 87 7.92 -1.68 -4.29
CA PHE A 87 7.15 -2.86 -3.87
C PHE A 87 6.16 -3.28 -4.94
N VAL A 88 6.08 -4.56 -5.30
CA VAL A 88 5.12 -5.02 -6.31
C VAL A 88 3.84 -5.45 -5.59
N VAL A 89 2.75 -4.76 -5.90
CA VAL A 89 1.40 -5.03 -5.39
C VAL A 89 0.59 -5.66 -6.51
N ASP A 90 -0.06 -6.79 -6.19
CA ASP A 90 -1.09 -7.40 -7.02
C ASP A 90 -2.45 -7.10 -6.43
N ILE A 91 -3.38 -6.76 -7.31
CA ILE A 91 -4.78 -6.53 -6.98
C ILE A 91 -5.49 -7.83 -7.32
N ASP A 92 -6.01 -8.50 -6.29
CA ASP A 92 -6.81 -9.70 -6.48
C ASP A 92 -8.03 -9.34 -7.33
N ASP A 93 -8.16 -10.02 -8.46
CA ASP A 93 -9.36 -10.01 -9.29
C ASP A 93 -10.30 -11.09 -8.77
N ASP A 94 -10.92 -10.85 -7.62
CA ASP A 94 -12.13 -11.59 -7.26
C ASP A 94 -13.21 -11.12 -8.23
N GLY A 95 -13.34 -11.82 -9.36
CA GLY A 95 -14.40 -11.60 -10.34
C GLY A 95 -15.77 -11.78 -9.72
N GLY A 96 -16.31 -10.73 -9.07
CA GLY A 96 -17.63 -10.74 -8.44
C GLY A 96 -17.74 -9.78 -7.27
N GLY A 97 -18.29 -8.60 -7.52
CA GLY A 97 -18.61 -7.64 -6.47
C GLY A 97 -19.22 -6.35 -7.01
N GLY A 98 -20.19 -6.46 -7.92
CA GLY A 98 -21.13 -5.37 -8.12
C GLY A 98 -21.79 -5.10 -6.77
N VAL A 99 -21.62 -3.89 -6.25
CA VAL A 99 -22.49 -3.38 -5.19
C VAL A 99 -23.89 -3.40 -5.80
N GLY A 100 -24.72 -4.35 -5.39
CA GLY A 100 -26.14 -4.29 -5.64
C GLY A 100 -26.65 -3.05 -4.90
N ASP A 101 -27.13 -2.07 -5.65
CA ASP A 101 -28.00 -1.04 -5.12
C ASP A 101 -29.27 -1.76 -4.61
N ASP A 102 -29.33 -2.06 -3.30
CA ASP A 102 -30.56 -2.50 -2.63
C ASP A 102 -31.54 -1.31 -2.44
N SER A 103 -31.76 -0.56 -3.50
CA SER A 103 -33.00 0.18 -3.71
C SER A 103 -34.08 -0.84 -4.03
N ASP A 104 -34.95 -1.09 -3.04
CA ASP A 104 -36.32 -1.62 -3.10
C ASP A 104 -36.54 -2.80 -2.13
N ASN A 105 -36.95 -2.48 -0.90
CA ASN A 105 -38.06 -3.22 -0.29
C ASN A 105 -38.98 -2.24 0.44
N ASP A 106 -39.74 -1.52 -0.38
CA ASP A 106 -41.06 -1.03 -0.02
C ASP A 106 -41.98 -2.26 0.16
N LYS A 107 -42.91 -2.17 1.12
CA LYS A 107 -43.91 -3.16 1.58
C LYS A 107 -43.56 -4.05 2.79
N ALA A 108 -43.97 -3.57 3.96
CA ALA A 108 -44.90 -4.26 4.84
C ALA A 108 -45.77 -3.24 5.59
#